data_AF-A0A3R8QMM5-F1
#
_entry.id   AF-A0A3R8QMM5-F1
#
_cell.length_a   1.000
_cell.length_b   1.000
_cell.length_c   1.000
_cell.angle_alpha   90.00
_cell.angle_beta   90.00
_cell.angle_gamma   90.00
#
_symmetry.space_group_name_H-M   'P 1'
#
loop_
_entity.id
_entity.type
_entity.pdbx_description
1 polymer ?
#
loop_
_entity_poly.entity_id
_entity_poly.type
_entity_poly.pdbx_seq_one_letter_code
_entity_poly.pdbx_strand_id
1 'polypeptide(L)' 'MNAVSRRARWTAPYADRLTVLTTTCPTRPTLKALLVRPDGFVAWAADTDGKEKQDQEELVAALERWVGGSGAGARALTRG' A
#
# COMPACT_ATOMS: atom_id res chain seq x y z
N MET A 1 11.90 7.83 15.50
CA MET A 1 10.86 6.85 15.09
C MET A 1 10.71 6.91 13.57
N ASN A 2 11.27 5.93 12.86
CA ASN A 2 11.47 6.00 11.41
C ASN A 2 10.17 5.76 10.62
N ALA A 3 10.04 6.37 9.44
CA ALA A 3 8.86 6.30 8.58
C ALA A 3 8.40 4.86 8.24
N VAL A 4 9.33 3.89 8.31
CA VAL A 4 9.07 2.45 8.17
C VAL A 4 8.07 1.94 9.22
N SER A 5 8.18 2.37 10.48
CA SER A 5 7.31 1.96 11.59
C SER A 5 5.90 2.54 11.50
N ARG A 6 5.68 3.58 10.68
CA ARG A 6 4.34 4.12 10.42
C ARG A 6 3.64 3.40 9.28
N ARG A 7 4.35 2.89 8.27
CA ARG A 7 3.73 2.24 7.11
C ARG A 7 3.24 0.83 7.39
N ALA A 8 3.98 0.08 8.20
CA ALA A 8 3.63 -1.29 8.60
C ALA A 8 2.24 -1.40 9.27
N ARG A 9 1.78 -0.35 9.98
CA ARG A 9 0.48 -0.39 10.66
C ARG A 9 -0.72 -0.39 9.69
N TRP A 10 -0.57 0.27 8.54
CA TRP A 10 -1.65 0.42 7.55
C TRP A 10 -1.78 -0.80 6.65
N THR A 11 -0.68 -1.53 6.49
CA THR A 11 -0.64 -2.79 5.75
C THR A 11 -0.95 -4.00 6.63
N ALA A 12 -0.93 -3.84 7.96
CA ALA A 12 -1.16 -4.94 8.91
C ALA A 12 -2.47 -5.71 8.65
N PRO A 13 -3.61 -5.07 8.32
CA PRO A 13 -4.84 -5.80 8.01
C PRO A 13 -4.79 -6.65 6.72
N TYR A 14 -3.76 -6.44 5.89
CA TYR A 14 -3.55 -7.12 4.62
C TYR A 14 -2.35 -8.07 4.66
N ALA A 15 -1.78 -8.33 5.84
CA ALA A 15 -0.52 -9.07 5.98
C ALA A 15 -0.58 -10.51 5.43
N ASP A 16 -1.77 -11.10 5.28
CA ASP A 16 -1.97 -12.40 4.64
C ASP A 16 -1.79 -12.36 3.11
N ARG A 17 -1.87 -11.17 2.49
CA ARG A 17 -1.82 -10.97 1.03
C ARG A 17 -0.75 -10.00 0.56
N LEU A 18 -0.20 -9.21 1.48
CA LEU A 18 0.71 -8.12 1.17
C LEU A 18 2.06 -8.36 1.82
N THR A 19 3.11 -8.40 0.99
CA THR A 19 4.50 -8.44 1.45
C THR A 19 5.07 -7.03 1.44
N VAL A 20 5.56 -6.55 2.59
CA VAL A 20 6.20 -5.23 2.71
C VAL A 20 7.71 -5.38 2.59
N LEU A 21 8.29 -4.76 1.56
CA LEU A 21 9.74 -4.69 1.37
C LEU A 21 10.23 -3.25 1.55
N THR A 22 11.23 -3.06 2.39
CA THR A 22 11.91 -1.77 2.56
C THR A 22 13.29 -1.87 1.90
N THR A 23 13.51 -1.04 0.88
CA THR A 23 14.79 -0.97 0.15
C THR A 23 15.10 0.47 -0.24
N THR A 24 16.35 0.72 -0.63
CA THR A 24 16.75 1.98 -1.25
C THR A 24 16.69 1.87 -2.76
N CYS A 25 16.39 2.99 -3.44
CA CYS A 25 16.44 3.07 -4.91
C CYS A 25 17.36 4.23 -5.30
N PRO A 26 18.67 4.00 -5.44
CA PRO A 26 19.64 5.08 -5.72
C PRO A 26 19.35 5.83 -7.02
N THR A 27 18.78 5.14 -8.01
CA THR A 27 18.41 5.70 -9.31
C THR A 27 17.18 6.60 -9.25
N ARG A 28 16.38 6.55 -8.18
CA ARG A 28 15.20 7.39 -7.98
C ARG A 28 15.14 7.88 -6.54
N PRO A 29 15.93 8.90 -6.19
CA PRO A 29 16.10 9.35 -4.80
C PRO A 29 14.82 9.96 -4.20
N THR A 30 13.89 10.45 -5.02
CA THR A 30 12.60 10.97 -4.56
C THR A 30 11.58 9.88 -4.29
N LEU A 31 11.79 8.66 -4.81
CA LEU A 31 10.80 7.59 -4.70
C LEU A 31 10.70 7.10 -3.27
N LYS A 32 9.50 7.21 -2.70
CA LYS A 32 9.24 6.96 -1.28
C LYS A 32 8.57 5.62 -1.03
N ALA A 33 7.66 5.20 -1.91
CA ALA A 33 6.95 3.92 -1.82
C ALA A 33 6.29 3.53 -3.16
N LEU A 34 6.10 2.23 -3.36
CA LEU A 34 5.34 1.66 -4.46
C LEU A 34 4.42 0.56 -3.94
N LEU A 35 3.21 0.50 -4.46
CA LEU A 35 2.35 -0.69 -4.40
C LEU A 35 2.43 -1.40 -5.75
N VAL A 36 3.10 -2.54 -5.78
CA VAL A 36 3.30 -3.34 -7.00
C VAL A 36 2.38 -4.56 -6.94
N ARG A 37 1.62 -4.77 -8.03
CA ARG A 37 0.74 -5.92 -8.18
C ARG A 37 1.53 -7.15 -8.67
N PRO A 38 1.01 -8.38 -8.48
CA PRO A 38 1.68 -9.60 -8.92
C PRO A 38 1.95 -9.67 -10.44
N ASP A 39 1.21 -8.91 -11.25
CA ASP A 39 1.43 -8.76 -12.69
C ASP A 39 2.58 -7.79 -13.04
N GLY A 40 3.27 -7.23 -12.04
CA GLY A 40 4.41 -6.34 -12.20
C GLY A 40 4.05 -4.86 -12.40
N PHE A 41 2.76 -4.51 -12.39
CA PHE A 41 2.31 -3.14 -12.57
C PHE A 41 2.21 -2.38 -11.23
N VAL A 42 2.53 -1.08 -11.28
CA VAL A 42 2.39 -0.18 -10.14
C VAL A 42 0.93 0.26 -10.03
N ALA A 43 0.30 -0.07 -8.91
CA ALA A 43 -1.07 0.34 -8.58
C ALA A 43 -1.14 1.69 -7.86
N TRP A 44 -0.07 2.07 -7.17
CA TRP A 44 0.08 3.35 -6.49
C TRP A 44 1.57 3.65 -6.23
N ALA A 45 1.93 4.92 -6.22
CA ALA A 45 3.28 5.41 -5.95
C ALA A 45 3.24 6.69 -5.13
N ALA A 46 4.26 6.90 -4.31
CA ALA A 46 4.51 8.18 -3.66
C ALA A 46 5.98 8.58 -3.78
N ASP A 47 6.19 9.90 -3.83
CA ASP A 47 7.49 10.55 -3.79
C ASP A 47 7.67 11.33 -2.48
N THR A 48 8.89 11.83 -2.24
CA THR A 48 9.26 12.61 -1.06
C THR A 48 8.59 13.98 -1.01
N ASP A 49 8.24 14.54 -2.18
CA ASP A 49 7.61 15.86 -2.31
C ASP A 49 6.08 15.82 -2.12
N GLY A 50 5.52 14.61 -2.00
CA GLY A 50 4.10 14.37 -1.76
C GLY A 50 3.64 14.82 -0.38
N LYS A 51 2.37 15.24 -0.28
CA LYS A 51 1.75 15.56 1.01
C LYS A 51 1.46 14.26 1.75
N GLU A 52 2.05 14.07 2.93
CA GLU A 52 1.94 12.81 3.68
C GLU A 52 0.49 12.36 3.91
N LYS A 53 -0.43 13.28 4.18
CA LYS A 53 -1.85 12.98 4.35
C LYS A 53 -2.51 12.47 3.05
N GLN A 54 -2.19 13.10 1.92
CA GLN A 54 -2.72 12.71 0.61
C GLN A 54 -2.19 11.33 0.21
N ASP A 55 -0.88 11.10 0.36
CA ASP A 55 -0.25 9.80 0.11
C ASP A 55 -0.92 8.67 0.92
N GLN A 56 -1.31 8.97 2.17
CA GLN A 56 -1.96 8.01 3.05
C GLN A 56 -3.38 7.67 2.57
N GLU A 57 -4.20 8.67 2.25
CA GLU A 57 -5.57 8.47 1.76
C GLU A 57 -5.56 7.69 0.45
N GLU A 58 -4.65 8.01 -0.47
CA GLU A 58 -4.48 7.31 -1.74
C GLU A 58 -3.98 5.87 -1.56
N LEU A 59 -3.05 5.63 -0.63
CA LEU A 59 -2.59 4.28 -0.31
C LEU A 59 -3.74 3.42 0.21
N VAL A 60 -4.58 3.93 1.13
CA VAL A 60 -5.73 3.18 1.66
C VAL A 60 -6.71 2.84 0.55
N ALA A 61 -7.06 3.82 -0.30
CA ALA A 61 -7.94 3.59 -1.45
C ALA A 61 -7.37 2.56 -2.44
N ALA A 62 -6.05 2.59 -2.68
CA ALA A 62 -5.39 1.61 -3.53
C ALA A 62 -5.39 0.20 -2.93
N LEU A 63 -5.18 0.07 -1.62
CA LEU A 63 -5.25 -1.21 -0.92
C LEU A 63 -6.66 -1.81 -1.01
N GLU A 64 -7.71 -1.03 -0.75
CA GLU A 64 -9.09 -1.49 -0.86
C GLU A 64 -9.45 -1.93 -2.28
N ARG A 65 -9.01 -1.16 -3.29
CA ARG A 65 -9.30 -1.44 -4.70
C ARG A 65 -8.58 -2.67 -5.23
N TRP A 66 -7.32 -2.86 -4.87
CA TRP A 66 -6.45 -3.85 -5.53
C TRP A 66 -6.16 -5.08 -4.69
N VAL A 67 -6.16 -4.96 -3.36
CA VAL A 67 -5.96 -6.09 -2.43
C VAL A 67 -7.30 -6.65 -1.95
N GLY A 68 -8.35 -5.82 -1.98
CA GLY A 68 -9.70 -6.15 -1.53
C GLY A 68 -9.99 -5.58 -0.14
N GLY A 69 -11.16 -5.87 0.43
CA GLY A 69 -11.54 -5.32 1.74
C GLY A 69 -10.61 -5.79 2.86
N SER A 70 -10.14 -4.86 3.70
CA SER A 70 -9.41 -5.07 4.96
C SER A 70 -10.19 -5.96 5.94
N GLY A 71 -10.27 -7.27 5.70
CA GLY A 71 -10.65 -8.32 6.66
C GLY A 71 -12.03 -8.27 7.36
N ALA A 72 -12.77 -7.16 7.34
CA ALA A 72 -14.04 -6.98 8.06
C ALA A 72 -15.27 -6.90 7.14
N GLY A 73 -15.08 -6.98 5.82
CA GLY A 73 -16.17 -6.85 4.84
C GLY A 73 -16.16 -7.85 3.68
N ALA A 74 -15.18 -8.74 3.60
CA ALA A 74 -15.01 -9.64 2.46
C ALA A 74 -15.53 -11.07 2.74
N ARG A 75 -16.74 -11.19 3.29
CA ARG A 75 -17.50 -12.46 3.28
C ARG A 75 -19.01 -12.22 3.32
N ALA A 76 -19.51 -11.30 2.50
CA ALA A 76 -20.94 -11.11 2.31
C ALA A 76 -21.26 -10.68 0.88
N LEU A 77 -20.91 -11.51 -0.11
CA LEU A 77 -21.60 -11.51 -1.39
C LEU A 77 -21.92 -12.97 -1.73
N THR A 78 -23.05 -13.40 -1.19
CA THR A 78 -23.80 -14.55 -1.68
C THR A 78 -24.04 -14.36 -3.17
N ARG A 79 -23.51 -15.29 -3.96
CA ARG A 79 -23.90 -15.49 -5.33
C ARG A 79 -25.35 -15.98 -5.33
N GLY A 80 -26.25 -15.19 -5.89
CA GLY A 80 -27.66 -15.52 -6.15
C GLY A 80 -28.12 -14.76 -7.38
#